data_AF-A0A7R9LVP8-F1
#
_entry.id   AF-A0A7R9LVP8-F1
#
_cell.length_a   1.000
_cell.length_b   1.000
_cell.length_c   1.000
_cell.angle_alpha   90.00
_cell.angle_beta   90.00
_cell.angle_gamma   90.00
#
_symmetry.space_group_name_H-M   'P 1'
#
loop_
_entity.id
_entity.type
_entity.pdbx_description
1 polymer ?
#
loop_
_entity_poly.entity_id
_entity_poly.type
_entity_poly.pdbx_seq_one_letter_code
_entity_poly.pdbx_strand_id
1 'polypeptide(L)'
;MAFITSPGHPPQDTTISEVVSFCKRCIGPKPSRTHHCSVCNKCVLKMDHHCPWLNNCIGHFNHRYFFMFCVYTWIGTIFVMIFGYRIAYEHFWPKADITSNHSNNSNSTNISTNFIDYMKHKCIIFEGLMTIGIFVALGALMAYHSLLITKGETCIERHINSKERKRLLEMGKT
;
A
#
# COMPACT_ATOMS: atom_id res chain seq x y z
N MET A 1 -13.08 -0.45 7.34
CA MET A 1 -11.64 -0.27 7.08
C MET A 1 -10.99 -1.63 6.93
N ALA A 2 -10.05 -1.81 6.00
CA ALA A 2 -9.51 -3.14 5.66
C ALA A 2 -8.87 -3.89 6.85
N PHE A 3 -8.33 -3.16 7.83
CA PHE A 3 -7.70 -3.76 9.01
C PHE A 3 -8.71 -4.40 9.99
N ILE A 4 -9.91 -3.81 10.17
CA ILE A 4 -10.94 -4.33 11.09
C ILE A 4 -11.85 -5.32 10.38
N THR A 5 -12.17 -5.04 9.11
CA THR A 5 -13.15 -5.82 8.38
C THR A 5 -12.57 -7.20 8.05
N SER A 6 -13.28 -8.25 8.49
CA SER A 6 -12.99 -9.63 8.13
C SER A 6 -12.88 -9.79 6.61
N PRO A 7 -11.90 -10.55 6.09
CA PRO A 7 -11.77 -10.78 4.66
C PRO A 7 -12.86 -11.70 4.08
N GLY A 8 -13.56 -12.42 4.94
CA GLY A 8 -14.55 -13.44 4.57
C GLY A 8 -13.97 -14.85 4.62
N HIS A 9 -14.73 -15.76 5.21
CA HIS A 9 -14.37 -17.16 5.39
C HIS A 9 -15.51 -18.04 4.86
N PRO A 10 -15.21 -19.24 4.32
CA PRO A 10 -16.25 -20.16 3.90
C PRO A 10 -17.10 -20.58 5.10
N PRO A 11 -18.44 -20.68 4.93
CA PRO A 11 -19.31 -21.15 6.01
C PRO A 11 -19.06 -22.65 6.26
N GLN A 12 -19.18 -23.08 7.51
CA GLN A 12 -18.81 -24.43 7.95
C GLN A 12 -19.99 -25.42 7.83
N ASP A 13 -21.22 -24.97 8.06
CA ASP A 13 -22.39 -25.84 8.25
C ASP A 13 -23.43 -25.76 7.13
N THR A 14 -23.09 -25.14 5.99
CA THR A 14 -24.01 -25.02 4.85
C THR A 14 -23.51 -25.86 3.67
N THR A 15 -24.46 -26.47 2.96
CA THR A 15 -24.21 -27.15 1.70
C THR A 15 -23.73 -26.12 0.67
N ILE A 16 -22.42 -26.07 0.45
CA ILE A 16 -21.82 -25.22 -0.57
C ILE A 16 -22.18 -25.80 -1.93
N SER A 17 -22.93 -25.05 -2.73
CA SER A 17 -23.42 -25.49 -4.04
C SER A 17 -22.30 -25.78 -5.05
N GLU A 18 -21.18 -25.07 -4.94
CA GLU A 18 -20.05 -25.19 -5.86
C GLU A 18 -18.72 -25.35 -5.10
N VAL A 19 -18.30 -26.61 -4.93
CA VAL A 19 -17.00 -26.94 -4.34
C VAL A 19 -16.01 -27.23 -5.47
N VAL A 20 -15.01 -26.36 -5.63
CA VAL A 20 -13.98 -26.51 -6.66
C VAL A 20 -12.81 -27.36 -6.16
N SER A 21 -12.53 -27.33 -4.86
CA SER A 21 -11.43 -28.09 -4.25
C SER A 21 -11.62 -28.26 -2.74
N PHE A 22 -10.78 -29.06 -2.09
CA PHE A 22 -10.82 -29.28 -0.65
C PHE A 22 -9.55 -28.74 0.04
N CYS A 23 -9.70 -28.12 1.21
CA CYS A 23 -8.58 -27.66 2.02
C CYS A 23 -8.15 -28.75 3.00
N LYS A 24 -6.95 -29.30 2.82
CA LYS A 24 -6.40 -30.33 3.73
C LYS A 24 -6.14 -29.83 5.15
N ARG A 25 -5.82 -28.54 5.32
CA ARG A 25 -5.48 -27.94 6.62
C ARG A 25 -6.71 -27.58 7.45
N CYS A 26 -7.72 -27.01 6.80
CA CYS A 26 -8.99 -26.66 7.46
C CYS A 26 -9.99 -27.82 7.45
N ILE A 27 -9.66 -28.93 6.77
CA ILE A 27 -10.52 -30.11 6.62
C ILE A 27 -11.93 -29.70 6.16
N GLY A 28 -11.99 -28.89 5.11
CA GLY A 28 -13.25 -28.35 4.63
C GLY A 28 -13.27 -28.05 3.13
N PRO A 29 -14.46 -28.05 2.52
CA PRO A 29 -14.64 -27.67 1.13
C PRO A 29 -14.19 -26.22 0.90
N LYS A 30 -13.54 -25.97 -0.25
CA LYS A 30 -13.20 -24.63 -0.72
C LYS A 30 -14.17 -24.24 -1.83
N PRO A 31 -15.03 -23.22 -1.58
CA PRO A 31 -15.78 -22.57 -2.64
C PRO A 31 -14.84 -22.03 -3.73
N SER A 32 -15.41 -21.62 -4.86
CA SER A 32 -14.66 -20.99 -5.94
C SER A 32 -13.81 -19.80 -5.42
N ARG A 33 -12.61 -19.63 -6.00
CA ARG A 33 -11.67 -18.53 -5.70
C ARG A 33 -11.21 -18.45 -4.23
N THR A 34 -11.42 -19.51 -3.44
CA THR A 34 -11.02 -19.57 -2.02
C THR A 34 -9.64 -20.19 -1.85
N HIS A 35 -8.80 -19.55 -1.05
CA HIS A 35 -7.44 -20.04 -0.76
C HIS A 35 -7.15 -20.05 0.74
N HIS A 36 -6.29 -20.97 1.17
CA HIS A 36 -5.86 -21.05 2.57
C HIS A 36 -4.66 -20.14 2.80
N CYS A 37 -4.77 -19.22 3.74
CA CYS A 37 -3.64 -18.41 4.20
C CYS A 37 -2.95 -19.13 5.35
N SER A 38 -1.67 -19.47 5.19
CA SER A 38 -0.86 -20.10 6.24
C SER A 38 -0.54 -19.15 7.39
N VAL A 39 -0.50 -17.83 7.15
CA VAL A 39 -0.23 -16.84 8.20
C VAL A 39 -1.45 -16.70 9.11
N CYS A 40 -2.64 -16.62 8.53
CA CYS A 40 -3.90 -16.51 9.27
C CYS A 40 -4.48 -17.87 9.70
N ASN A 41 -3.89 -18.99 9.26
CA ASN A 41 -4.35 -20.37 9.47
C ASN A 41 -5.85 -20.60 9.18
N LYS A 42 -6.35 -19.98 8.11
CA LYS A 42 -7.76 -20.04 7.73
C LYS A 42 -7.96 -19.91 6.21
N CYS A 43 -9.05 -20.48 5.70
CA CYS A 43 -9.49 -20.27 4.32
C CYS A 43 -10.14 -18.89 4.17
N VAL A 44 -9.74 -18.15 3.14
CA VAL A 44 -10.24 -16.80 2.85
C VAL A 44 -10.96 -16.81 1.51
N LEU A 45 -12.20 -16.29 1.50
CA LEU A 45 -13.02 -16.17 0.29
C LEU A 45 -12.42 -15.12 -0.66
N LYS A 46 -12.40 -15.42 -1.97
CA LYS A 46 -11.81 -14.55 -3.01
C LYS A 46 -10.47 -13.94 -2.55
N MET A 47 -9.59 -14.80 -2.03
CA MET A 47 -8.35 -14.36 -1.41
C MET A 47 -7.47 -13.67 -2.46
N ASP A 48 -6.98 -12.48 -2.12
CA ASP A 48 -6.02 -11.75 -2.94
C ASP A 48 -4.61 -11.94 -2.41
N HIS A 49 -4.35 -11.51 -1.16
CA HIS A 49 -3.07 -11.73 -0.48
C HIS A 49 -3.23 -11.60 1.04
N HIS A 50 -2.20 -12.00 1.79
CA HIS A 50 -2.04 -11.58 3.18
C HIS A 50 -1.22 -10.30 3.21
N CYS A 51 -1.75 -9.24 3.80
CA CYS A 51 -1.09 -7.93 3.86
C CYS A 51 -0.47 -7.75 5.26
N PRO A 52 0.88 -7.78 5.39
CA PRO A 52 1.53 -7.58 6.69
C PRO A 52 1.26 -6.20 7.28
N TRP A 53 1.14 -5.17 6.43
CA TRP A 53 0.88 -3.79 6.82
C TRP A 53 -0.46 -3.59 7.53
N LEU A 54 -1.45 -4.41 7.19
CA LEU A 54 -2.77 -4.37 7.80
C LEU A 54 -2.96 -5.49 8.83
N ASN A 55 -1.95 -6.34 9.01
CA ASN A 55 -2.00 -7.57 9.80
C ASN A 55 -3.29 -8.38 9.53
N ASN A 56 -3.71 -8.43 8.27
CA ASN A 56 -4.98 -9.03 7.87
C ASN A 56 -4.88 -9.57 6.44
N CYS A 57 -5.67 -10.60 6.15
CA CYS A 57 -5.87 -11.02 4.77
C CYS A 57 -6.74 -10.01 4.02
N ILE A 58 -6.49 -9.89 2.71
CA ILE A 58 -7.35 -9.18 1.79
C ILE A 58 -8.13 -10.22 0.98
N GLY A 59 -9.46 -10.13 1.08
CA GLY A 59 -10.39 -11.09 0.48
C GLY A 59 -11.71 -10.43 0.11
N HIS A 60 -12.73 -11.27 -0.08
CA HIS A 60 -14.02 -10.86 -0.64
C HIS A 60 -14.65 -9.62 0.02
N PHE A 61 -14.73 -9.58 1.36
CA PHE A 61 -15.46 -8.52 2.06
C PHE A 61 -14.64 -7.26 2.32
N ASN A 62 -13.31 -7.32 2.24
CA ASN A 62 -12.46 -6.17 2.58
C ASN A 62 -11.57 -5.65 1.44
N HIS A 63 -11.57 -6.31 0.27
CA HIS A 63 -10.79 -5.87 -0.90
C HIS A 63 -11.09 -4.42 -1.31
N ARG A 64 -12.37 -4.00 -1.29
CA ARG A 64 -12.74 -2.60 -1.58
C ARG A 64 -12.10 -1.60 -0.62
N TYR A 65 -12.02 -1.95 0.66
CA TYR A 65 -11.46 -1.06 1.67
C TYR A 65 -9.94 -0.98 1.57
N PHE A 66 -9.29 -2.07 1.16
CA PHE A 66 -7.86 -2.06 0.89
C PHE A 66 -7.52 -1.14 -0.28
N PHE A 67 -8.27 -1.26 -1.38
CA PHE A 67 -8.05 -0.40 -2.55
C PHE A 67 -8.29 1.08 -2.21
N MET A 68 -9.38 1.40 -1.49
CA MET A 68 -9.66 2.77 -1.05
C MET A 68 -8.58 3.31 -0.09
N PHE A 69 -8.04 2.48 0.81
CA PHE A 69 -6.90 2.86 1.63
C PHE A 69 -5.70 3.30 0.77
N CYS A 70 -5.32 2.51 -0.24
CA CYS A 70 -4.24 2.88 -1.15
C CYS A 70 -4.51 4.20 -1.88
N VAL A 71 -5.74 4.38 -2.40
CA VAL A 71 -6.14 5.62 -3.10
C VAL A 71 -6.04 6.83 -2.18
N TYR A 72 -6.62 6.77 -0.97
CA TYR A 72 -6.59 7.91 -0.05
C TYR A 72 -5.19 8.22 0.46
N THR A 73 -4.35 7.21 0.74
CA THR A 73 -2.95 7.45 1.11
C THR A 73 -2.17 8.09 -0.03
N TRP A 74 -2.41 7.66 -1.28
CA TRP A 74 -1.77 8.25 -2.45
C TRP A 74 -2.20 9.71 -2.67
N ILE A 75 -3.50 10.02 -2.54
CA ILE A 75 -4.00 11.41 -2.56
C ILE A 75 -3.38 12.23 -1.42
N GLY A 76 -3.24 11.63 -0.23
CA GLY A 76 -2.55 12.26 0.91
C GLY A 76 -1.11 12.65 0.59
N THR A 77 -0.36 11.80 -0.12
CA THR A 77 1.00 12.16 -0.56
C THR A 77 1.01 13.31 -1.55
N ILE A 78 0.05 13.38 -2.48
CA ILE A 78 -0.10 14.52 -3.40
C ILE A 78 -0.39 15.80 -2.63
N PHE A 79 -1.30 15.74 -1.66
CA PHE A 79 -1.62 16.86 -0.79
C PHE A 79 -0.36 17.39 -0.09
N VAL A 80 0.42 16.51 0.55
CA VAL A 80 1.68 16.89 1.20
C VAL A 80 2.67 17.49 0.21
N MET A 81 2.81 16.94 -1.00
CA MET A 81 3.70 17.53 -2.01
C MET A 81 3.28 18.94 -2.42
N ILE A 82 1.99 19.17 -2.69
CA ILE A 82 1.49 20.48 -3.15
C ILE A 82 1.67 21.54 -2.06
N PHE A 83 1.20 21.25 -0.84
CA PHE A 83 1.23 22.23 0.25
C PHE A 83 2.61 22.34 0.91
N GLY A 84 3.41 21.27 0.89
CA GLY A 84 4.79 21.25 1.38
C GLY A 84 5.79 21.86 0.40
N TYR A 85 5.47 21.95 -0.90
CA TYR A 85 6.38 22.48 -1.92
C TYR A 85 6.90 23.88 -1.60
N ARG A 86 6.02 24.79 -1.16
CA ARG A 86 6.42 26.17 -0.83
C ARG A 86 7.46 26.21 0.28
N ILE A 87 7.25 25.44 1.34
CA ILE A 87 8.15 25.36 2.50
C ILE A 87 9.50 24.79 2.07
N ALA A 88 9.49 23.71 1.27
CA ALA A 88 10.72 23.13 0.74
C ALA A 88 11.47 24.11 -0.17
N TYR A 89 10.76 24.79 -1.08
CA TYR A 89 11.35 25.75 -2.01
C TYR A 89 12.01 26.93 -1.26
N GLU A 90 11.31 27.54 -0.31
CA GLU A 90 11.85 28.65 0.50
C GLU A 90 13.07 28.22 1.33
N HIS A 91 13.09 26.97 1.82
CA HIS A 91 14.21 26.43 2.60
C HIS A 91 15.46 26.15 1.76
N PHE A 92 15.30 25.59 0.56
CA PHE A 92 16.44 25.23 -0.31
C PHE A 92 16.88 26.36 -1.25
N TRP A 93 15.99 27.30 -1.56
CA TRP A 93 16.26 28.47 -2.40
C TRP A 93 15.92 29.78 -1.67
N PRO A 94 16.63 30.09 -0.57
CA PRO A 94 16.41 31.34 0.14
C PRO A 94 16.73 32.52 -0.78
N LYS A 95 15.90 33.57 -0.72
CA LYS A 95 16.23 34.83 -1.38
C LYS A 95 17.44 35.44 -0.66
N ALA A 96 18.47 35.82 -1.41
CA ALA A 96 19.58 36.57 -0.86
C ALA A 96 19.08 37.95 -0.44
N ASP A 97 18.86 38.16 0.87
CA ASP A 97 18.53 39.48 1.38
C ASP A 97 19.77 40.38 1.30
N ILE A 98 19.73 41.36 0.39
CA ILE A 98 20.69 42.46 0.32
C ILE A 98 20.32 43.47 1.42
N THR A 99 20.56 43.12 2.69
CA THR A 99 20.52 44.08 3.79
C THR A 99 21.65 43.81 4.76
N SER A 100 22.75 44.51 4.48
CA SER A 100 23.86 44.77 5.38
C SER A 100 23.42 45.37 6.72
N ASN A 101 24.15 44.99 7.78
CA ASN A 101 24.36 45.70 9.05
C ASN A 101 23.18 45.79 10.03
N HIS A 102 23.11 44.83 10.95
CA HIS A 102 23.12 45.18 12.38
C HIS A 102 23.80 44.10 13.22
N SER A 103 25.01 44.38 13.65
CA SER A 103 25.68 43.71 14.76
C SER A 103 24.77 43.75 16.00
N ASN A 104 24.46 42.60 16.60
CA ASN A 104 24.06 42.52 18.02
C ASN A 104 24.46 41.17 18.63
N ASN A 105 25.26 41.30 19.69
CA ASN A 105 25.89 40.28 20.51
C ASN A 105 24.83 39.36 21.16
N SER A 106 24.79 38.07 20.76
CA SER A 106 23.81 37.11 21.31
C SER A 106 24.25 35.63 21.17
N ASN A 107 25.34 35.27 21.86
CA ASN A 107 25.93 33.92 21.76
C ASN A 107 25.01 32.77 22.22
N SER A 108 24.03 33.04 23.09
CA SER A 108 23.09 32.02 23.60
C SER A 108 21.86 31.80 22.70
N THR A 109 21.40 32.80 21.95
CA THR A 109 20.30 32.62 20.96
C THR A 109 20.79 31.93 19.70
N ASN A 110 22.04 32.16 19.30
CA ASN A 110 22.64 31.55 18.11
C ASN A 110 22.68 30.01 18.17
N ILE A 111 22.90 29.41 19.35
CA ILE A 111 22.96 27.95 19.49
C ILE A 111 21.57 27.32 19.31
N SER A 112 20.54 27.93 19.91
CA SER A 112 19.15 27.45 19.81
C SER A 112 18.61 27.55 18.38
N THR A 113 18.86 28.67 17.69
CA THR A 113 18.43 28.86 16.29
C THR A 113 19.13 27.89 15.35
N ASN A 114 20.44 27.69 15.51
CA ASN A 114 21.21 26.75 14.68
C ASN A 114 20.73 25.30 14.86
N PHE A 115 20.39 24.89 16.08
CA PHE A 115 19.83 23.55 16.33
C PHE A 115 18.44 23.39 15.69
N ILE A 116 17.56 24.38 15.84
CA ILE A 116 16.23 24.34 15.26
C ILE A 116 16.30 24.31 13.73
N ASP A 117 17.16 25.09 13.10
CA ASP A 117 17.29 25.11 11.64
C ASP A 117 17.93 23.83 11.09
N TYR A 118 18.86 23.23 11.84
CA TYR A 118 19.38 21.89 11.56
C TYR A 118 18.27 20.83 11.61
N MET A 119 17.45 20.85 12.66
CA MET A 119 16.34 19.91 12.82
C MET A 119 15.29 20.11 11.72
N LYS A 120 14.93 21.37 11.40
CA LYS A 120 14.01 21.69 10.30
C LYS A 120 14.51 21.13 8.96
N HIS A 121 15.77 21.38 8.61
CA HIS A 121 16.36 20.89 7.37
C HIS A 121 16.28 19.36 7.27
N LYS A 122 16.62 18.66 8.36
CA LYS A 122 16.50 17.20 8.43
C LYS A 122 15.07 16.70 8.29
N CYS A 123 14.11 17.34 8.95
CA CYS A 123 12.70 16.99 8.84
C CYS A 123 12.17 17.18 7.42
N ILE A 124 12.52 18.29 6.75
CA ILE A 124 12.10 18.57 5.37
C ILE A 124 12.66 17.52 4.40
N ILE A 125 13.95 17.16 4.53
CA ILE A 125 14.56 16.11 3.70
C ILE A 125 13.87 14.77 3.95
N PHE A 126 13.71 14.39 5.22
CA PHE A 126 13.08 13.12 5.59
C PHE A 126 11.65 13.01 5.05
N GLU A 127 10.86 14.07 5.23
CA GLU A 127 9.49 14.15 4.74
C GLU A 127 9.42 14.06 3.22
N GLY A 128 10.29 14.78 2.50
CA GLY A 128 10.37 14.73 1.05
C GLY A 128 10.70 13.32 0.54
N LEU A 129 11.72 12.67 1.12
CA LEU A 129 12.12 11.31 0.74
C LEU A 129 11.03 10.28 1.01
N MET A 130 10.39 10.34 2.19
CA MET A 130 9.29 9.45 2.55
C MET A 130 8.08 9.66 1.63
N THR A 131 7.70 10.91 1.38
CA THR A 131 6.53 11.24 0.55
C THR A 131 6.72 10.77 -0.89
N ILE A 132 7.90 11.02 -1.48
CA ILE A 132 8.23 10.54 -2.84
C ILE A 132 8.24 9.02 -2.89
N GLY A 133 8.87 8.36 -1.91
CA GLY A 133 8.92 6.90 -1.84
C GLY A 133 7.54 6.26 -1.75
N ILE A 134 6.68 6.77 -0.87
CA ILE A 134 5.30 6.29 -0.70
C ILE A 134 4.48 6.55 -1.97
N PHE A 135 4.60 7.73 -2.58
CA PHE A 135 3.87 8.07 -3.80
C PHE A 135 4.20 7.11 -4.96
N VAL A 136 5.47 6.81 -5.18
CA VAL A 136 5.91 5.89 -6.24
C VAL A 136 5.46 4.47 -5.92
N ALA A 137 5.73 3.98 -4.70
CA ALA A 137 5.43 2.62 -4.31
C ALA A 137 3.91 2.33 -4.32
N LEU A 138 3.12 3.19 -3.68
CA LEU A 138 1.66 3.03 -3.65
C LEU A 138 1.03 3.33 -5.01
N GLY A 139 1.58 4.24 -5.81
CA GLY A 139 1.13 4.49 -7.18
C GLY A 139 1.28 3.25 -8.06
N ALA A 140 2.44 2.60 -8.00
CA ALA A 140 2.68 1.34 -8.73
C ALA A 140 1.76 0.21 -8.23
N LEU A 141 1.60 0.06 -6.91
CA LEU A 141 0.69 -0.92 -6.31
C LEU A 141 -0.76 -0.67 -6.74
N MET A 142 -1.22 0.57 -6.70
CA MET A 142 -2.57 0.97 -7.10
C MET A 142 -2.82 0.72 -8.58
N ALA A 143 -1.85 1.03 -9.46
CA ALA A 143 -1.94 0.73 -10.88
C ALA A 143 -2.05 -0.79 -11.12
N TYR A 144 -1.22 -1.57 -10.44
CA TYR A 144 -1.24 -3.03 -10.53
C TYR A 144 -2.60 -3.62 -10.09
N HIS A 145 -3.13 -3.19 -8.95
CA HIS A 145 -4.44 -3.67 -8.48
C HIS A 145 -5.59 -3.15 -9.35
N SER A 146 -5.51 -1.94 -9.88
CA SER A 146 -6.50 -1.43 -10.85
C SER A 146 -6.59 -2.37 -12.07
N LEU A 147 -5.46 -2.81 -12.62
CA LEU A 147 -5.42 -3.77 -13.73
C LEU A 147 -5.99 -5.14 -13.38
N LEU A 148 -5.86 -5.59 -12.14
CA LEU A 148 -6.47 -6.84 -11.67
C LEU A 148 -7.99 -6.69 -11.53
N ILE A 149 -8.44 -5.58 -10.95
CA ILE A 149 -9.85 -5.27 -10.76
C ILE A 149 -10.58 -5.16 -12.11
N THR A 150 -9.99 -4.50 -13.11
CA THR A 150 -10.59 -4.38 -14.45
C THR A 150 -10.70 -5.72 -15.17
N LYS A 151 -9.81 -6.68 -14.87
CA LYS A 151 -9.87 -8.05 -15.39
C LYS A 151 -10.72 -8.98 -14.53
N GLY A 152 -11.21 -8.52 -13.37
CA GLY A 152 -11.92 -9.35 -12.42
C GLY A 152 -11.07 -10.44 -11.75
N GLU A 153 -9.74 -10.33 -11.81
CA GLU A 153 -8.77 -11.30 -11.28
C GLU A 153 -8.28 -10.90 -9.87
N THR A 154 -7.91 -11.87 -9.04
CA THR A 154 -7.06 -11.65 -7.86
C THR A 154 -5.58 -11.82 -8.20
N CYS A 155 -4.68 -11.40 -7.31
CA CYS A 155 -3.25 -11.63 -7.45
C CYS A 155 -2.91 -13.13 -7.61
N ILE A 156 -3.58 -13.99 -6.84
CA ILE A 156 -3.42 -15.45 -6.90
C ILE A 156 -3.86 -15.96 -8.26
N GLU A 157 -5.02 -15.52 -8.75
CA GLU A 157 -5.54 -15.94 -10.05
C GLU A 157 -4.65 -15.49 -11.19
N ARG A 158 -4.14 -14.24 -11.16
CA ARG A 158 -3.19 -13.79 -12.18
C ARG A 158 -1.95 -14.67 -12.25
N HIS A 159 -1.44 -15.10 -11.09
CA HIS A 159 -0.30 -16.03 -11.03
C HIS A 159 -0.63 -17.40 -11.61
N ILE A 160 -1.78 -17.98 -11.24
CA ILE A 160 -2.26 -19.27 -11.77
C ILE A 160 -2.45 -19.17 -13.29
N ASN A 161 -3.17 -18.16 -13.75
CA ASN A 161 -3.44 -17.92 -15.17
C ASN A 161 -2.14 -17.68 -15.95
N SER A 162 -1.15 -17.00 -15.36
CA SER A 162 0.14 -16.79 -16.01
C SER A 162 0.92 -18.09 -16.20
N LYS A 163 0.91 -18.97 -15.20
CA LYS A 163 1.52 -20.30 -15.32
C LYS A 163 0.80 -21.14 -16.36
N GLU A 164 -0.52 -21.10 -16.35
CA GLU A 164 -1.35 -21.86 -17.28
C GLU A 164 -1.13 -21.40 -18.73
N ARG A 165 -1.08 -20.09 -18.99
CA ARG A 165 -0.72 -19.55 -20.31
C ARG A 165 0.64 -20.05 -20.79
N LYS A 166 1.64 -20.06 -19.91
CA LYS A 166 2.98 -20.57 -20.27
C LYS A 166 2.93 -22.06 -20.62
N ARG A 167 2.21 -22.87 -19.83
CA ARG A 167 2.02 -24.30 -20.08
C ARG A 167 1.33 -24.56 -21.42
N LEU A 168 0.30 -23.79 -21.76
CA LEU A 168 -0.41 -23.94 -23.03
C LEU A 168 0.48 -23.59 -24.23
N LEU A 169 1.27 -22.52 -24.13
CA LEU A 169 2.26 -22.15 -25.16
C LEU A 169 3.29 -23.26 -25.40
N GLU A 170 3.80 -23.89 -24.33
CA GLU A 170 4.72 -25.03 -24.42
C GLU A 170 4.08 -26.25 -25.11
N MET A 171 2.74 -26.37 -25.05
CA MET A 171 1.97 -27.41 -25.75
C MET A 171 1.54 -27.02 -27.16
N GLY A 172 1.95 -25.85 -27.67
CA GLY A 172 1.50 -25.33 -28.97
C GLY A 172 0.02 -24.94 -29.02
N LYS A 173 -0.61 -24.75 -27.86
CA LYS A 173 -2.01 -24.30 -27.74
C LYS A 173 -2.02 -22.80 -27.44
N THR A 174 -2.73 -22.02 -28.26
CA THR A 174 -2.95 -20.58 -28.06
C THR A 174 -4.18 -20.32 -27.22
#